data_AF-A0A392NK05-F1
#
_entry.id   AF-A0A392NK05-F1
#
_cell.length_a   1.000
_cell.length_b   1.000
_cell.length_c   1.000
_cell.angle_alpha   90.00
_cell.angle_beta   90.00
_cell.angle_gamma   90.00
#
_symmetry.space_group_name_H-M   'P 1'
#
loop_
_entity.id
_entity.type
_entity.pdbx_description
1 polymer ?
#
loop_
_entity_poly.entity_id
_entity_poly.type
_entity_poly.pdbx_seq_one_letter_code
_entity_poly.pdbx_strand_id
1 'polypeptide(L)'
;MMEEEGCSRNPISCNRPKKKSSNIVSSAGTILCCSSLNSSDIRNCNKNFLKRNETEVASKVWNGAVELGVEGEEDKEVYIQHIIGNERHDEESRVMREQLKKVNQ
;
A
#
# COMPACT_ATOMS: atom_id res chain seq x y z
N MET A 1 27.02 -34.27 0.77
CA MET A 1 25.64 -33.93 1.19
C MET A 1 25.69 -32.49 1.68
N MET A 2 25.02 -31.57 0.98
CA MET A 2 24.83 -30.20 1.46
C MET A 2 23.67 -30.25 2.44
N GLU A 3 23.91 -29.90 3.71
CA GLU A 3 22.82 -29.68 4.67
C GLU A 3 22.29 -28.27 4.46
N GLU A 4 21.00 -28.15 4.13
CA GLU A 4 20.28 -26.88 4.06
C GLU A 4 20.14 -26.29 5.46
N GLU A 5 20.82 -25.18 5.73
CA GLU A 5 20.66 -24.42 6.97
C GLU A 5 19.38 -23.58 6.90
N GLY A 6 18.26 -24.21 7.27
CA GLY A 6 16.95 -23.57 7.36
C GLY A 6 16.89 -22.50 8.45
N CYS A 7 16.24 -21.38 8.16
CA CYS A 7 16.09 -20.27 9.10
C CYS A 7 15.13 -20.64 10.26
N SER A 8 15.67 -20.71 11.47
CA SER A 8 14.92 -20.97 12.71
C SER A 8 14.27 -19.69 13.23
N ARG A 9 12.95 -19.72 13.49
CA ARG A 9 12.24 -18.61 14.15
C ARG A 9 12.23 -18.85 15.66
N ASN A 10 12.54 -17.81 16.43
CA ASN A 10 12.38 -17.86 17.88
C ASN A 10 10.91 -18.12 18.25
N PRO A 11 10.64 -19.00 19.24
CA PRO A 11 9.28 -19.24 19.69
C PRO A 11 8.68 -17.96 20.28
N ILE A 12 7.38 -17.75 20.01
CA ILE A 12 6.62 -16.63 20.57
C ILE A 12 6.43 -16.88 22.06
N SER A 13 7.36 -16.36 22.87
CA SER A 13 7.23 -16.34 24.32
C SER A 13 6.21 -15.27 24.72
N CYS A 14 4.96 -15.69 24.87
CA CYS A 14 3.88 -14.87 25.44
C CYS A 14 4.01 -14.76 26.96
N ASN A 15 5.07 -14.13 27.47
CA ASN A 15 5.16 -13.76 28.88
C ASN A 15 5.38 -12.26 28.98
N ARG A 16 4.37 -11.52 29.43
CA ARG A 16 4.50 -10.09 29.77
C ARG A 16 5.12 -9.94 31.17
N PRO A 17 6.33 -9.39 31.33
CA PRO A 17 6.82 -9.02 32.65
C PRO A 17 6.37 -7.59 32.97
N LYS A 18 5.95 -7.37 34.22
CA LYS A 18 5.54 -6.07 34.76
C LYS A 18 6.69 -5.06 34.70
N LYS A 19 6.35 -3.80 34.36
CA LYS A 19 7.25 -2.63 34.29
C LYS A 19 8.29 -2.61 35.43
N LYS A 20 9.57 -2.56 35.07
CA LYS A 20 10.63 -1.94 35.88
C LYS A 20 11.53 -1.08 35.00
N SER A 21 12.05 -0.04 35.65
CA SER A 21 12.74 1.15 35.18
C SER A 21 13.88 0.92 34.19
N SER A 22 14.03 1.92 33.32
CA SER A 22 15.19 2.28 32.49
C SER A 22 16.49 1.54 32.80
N ASN A 23 16.94 0.73 31.83
CA ASN A 23 18.30 0.65 31.28
C ASN A 23 18.45 -0.71 30.59
N ILE A 24 18.15 -0.78 29.30
CA ILE A 24 18.54 -1.94 28.48
C ILE A 24 19.98 -1.70 28.05
N VAL A 25 20.94 -2.15 28.87
CA VAL A 25 22.31 -2.38 28.41
C VAL A 25 22.36 -3.82 27.93
N SER A 26 22.25 -4.03 26.61
CA SER A 26 22.48 -5.35 26.02
C SER A 26 23.96 -5.47 25.67
N SER A 27 24.61 -6.51 26.18
CA SER A 27 26.06 -6.78 26.13
C SER A 27 26.56 -7.32 24.77
N ALA A 28 25.82 -7.12 23.69
CA ALA A 28 26.28 -7.41 22.33
C ALA A 28 25.90 -6.20 21.49
N GLY A 29 26.92 -5.56 20.89
CA GLY A 29 26.93 -4.30 20.13
C GLY A 29 25.58 -3.66 19.92
N THR A 30 25.41 -2.44 20.43
CA THR A 30 24.26 -1.55 20.24
C THR A 30 23.47 -1.90 18.98
N ILE A 31 22.44 -2.74 19.13
CA ILE A 31 21.42 -2.87 18.10
C ILE A 31 20.90 -1.45 18.01
N LEU A 32 21.20 -0.80 16.89
CA LEU A 32 20.84 0.57 16.57
C LEU A 32 19.30 0.61 16.57
N CYS A 33 18.72 0.77 17.76
CA CYS A 33 17.32 0.48 18.02
C CYS A 33 16.51 1.66 17.53
N CYS A 34 16.18 1.58 16.25
CA CYS A 34 15.12 2.29 15.58
C CYS A 34 15.25 3.82 15.51
N SER A 35 16.21 4.31 14.72
CA SER A 35 15.98 5.46 13.82
C SER A 35 14.99 5.11 12.69
N SER A 36 14.10 4.15 12.95
CA SER A 36 13.43 3.29 11.97
C SER A 36 12.15 3.95 11.50
N LEU A 37 12.00 3.99 10.18
CA LEU A 37 10.81 4.38 9.44
C LEU A 37 9.54 4.00 10.21
N ASN A 38 8.73 5.00 10.58
CA ASN A 38 7.55 4.73 11.39
C ASN A 38 6.43 4.16 10.48
N SER A 39 5.44 3.47 11.08
CA SER A 39 4.36 2.85 10.31
C SER A 39 3.49 3.89 9.58
N SER A 40 3.38 5.11 10.09
CA SER A 40 2.73 6.22 9.39
C SER A 40 3.52 6.68 8.16
N ASP A 41 4.84 6.68 8.20
CA ASP A 41 5.71 7.06 7.09
C ASP A 41 5.54 6.05 5.95
N ILE A 42 5.48 4.76 6.28
CA ILE A 42 5.20 3.69 5.30
C ILE A 42 3.82 3.90 4.68
N ARG A 43 2.79 4.13 5.50
CA ARG A 43 1.42 4.37 5.01
C ARG A 43 1.35 5.60 4.10
N ASN A 44 2.02 6.69 4.48
CA ASN A 44 2.06 7.93 3.71
C ASN A 44 2.85 7.75 2.41
N CYS A 45 3.97 7.02 2.44
CA CYS A 45 4.73 6.65 1.25
C CYS A 45 3.86 5.86 0.28
N ASN A 46 3.15 4.84 0.76
CA ASN A 46 2.26 4.03 -0.07
C ASN A 46 1.12 4.86 -0.67
N LYS A 47 0.51 5.76 0.11
CA LYS A 47 -0.52 6.68 -0.40
C LYS A 47 0.02 7.56 -1.53
N ASN A 48 1.22 8.12 -1.35
CA ASN A 48 1.85 8.96 -2.37
C ASN A 48 2.21 8.16 -3.62
N PHE A 49 2.71 6.93 -3.45
CA PHE A 49 2.97 6.02 -4.55
C PHE A 49 1.70 5.71 -5.33
N LEU A 50 0.63 5.31 -4.64
CA LEU A 50 -0.66 5.00 -5.27
C LEU A 50 -1.21 6.19 -6.05
N LYS A 51 -1.21 7.40 -5.48
CA LYS A 51 -1.68 8.61 -6.18
C LYS A 51 -0.90 8.90 -7.47
N ARG A 52 0.43 8.72 -7.44
CA ARG A 52 1.26 8.89 -8.64
C ARG A 52 0.97 7.81 -9.67
N ASN A 53 0.84 6.56 -9.22
CA ASN A 53 0.53 5.43 -10.07
C ASN A 53 -0.85 5.57 -10.74
N GLU A 54 -1.88 6.01 -10.02
CA GLU A 54 -3.21 6.30 -10.59
C GLU A 54 -3.13 7.30 -11.74
N THR A 55 -2.37 8.39 -11.54
CA THR A 55 -2.16 9.41 -12.57
C THR A 55 -1.39 8.85 -13.78
N GLU A 56 -0.34 8.07 -13.53
CA GLU A 56 0.47 7.45 -14.59
C GLU A 56 -0.35 6.46 -15.42
N VAL A 57 -1.11 5.58 -14.76
CA VAL A 57 -1.96 4.59 -15.42
C VAL A 57 -3.05 5.29 -16.23
N ALA A 58 -3.75 6.27 -15.67
CA ALA A 58 -4.77 7.02 -16.38
C ALA A 58 -4.19 7.78 -17.60
N SER A 59 -2.99 8.36 -17.48
CA SER A 59 -2.32 8.96 -18.63
C SER A 59 -1.99 7.95 -19.72
N LYS A 60 -1.58 6.72 -19.38
CA LYS A 60 -1.30 5.66 -20.36
C LYS A 60 -2.59 5.20 -21.06
N VAL A 61 -3.68 5.06 -20.29
CA VAL A 61 -5.01 4.72 -20.84
C VAL A 61 -5.45 5.78 -21.83
N TRP A 62 -5.38 7.06 -21.47
CA TRP A 62 -5.74 8.16 -22.37
C TRP A 62 -4.87 8.18 -23.62
N ASN A 63 -3.54 8.05 -23.48
CA ASN A 63 -2.64 7.99 -24.63
C ASN A 63 -2.99 6.84 -25.58
N GLY A 64 -3.31 5.65 -25.04
CA GLY A 64 -3.74 4.51 -25.85
C GLY A 64 -5.06 4.78 -26.58
N ALA A 65 -5.99 5.51 -25.97
CA ALA A 65 -7.21 5.93 -26.65
C ALA A 65 -6.91 6.91 -27.81
N VAL A 66 -6.00 7.86 -27.60
CA VAL A 66 -5.54 8.80 -28.63
C VAL A 66 -4.85 8.07 -29.80
N GLU A 67 -4.02 7.06 -29.51
CA GLU A 67 -3.40 6.20 -30.53
C GLU A 67 -4.44 5.45 -31.38
N LEU A 68 -5.62 5.17 -30.82
CA LEU A 68 -6.76 4.57 -31.53
C LEU A 68 -7.64 5.59 -32.27
N GLY A 69 -7.26 6.87 -32.27
CA GLY A 69 -7.97 7.94 -32.97
C GLY A 69 -9.07 8.62 -32.16
N VAL A 70 -9.10 8.44 -30.83
CA VAL A 70 -9.98 9.23 -29.96
C VAL A 70 -9.42 10.64 -29.85
N GLU A 71 -10.20 11.63 -30.29
CA GLU A 71 -9.88 13.05 -30.15
C GLU A 71 -10.66 13.66 -28.99
N GLY A 72 -10.08 14.68 -28.37
CA GLY A 72 -10.70 15.43 -27.27
C GLY A 72 -10.57 16.92 -27.50
N GLU A 73 -11.62 17.67 -27.14
CA GLU A 73 -11.64 19.14 -27.21
C GLU A 73 -11.02 19.79 -25.97
N GLU A 74 -10.94 19.05 -24.86
CA GLU A 74 -10.42 19.53 -23.57
C GLU A 74 -8.94 19.22 -23.38
N ASP A 75 -8.36 19.82 -22.33
CA ASP A 75 -6.99 19.51 -21.93
C ASP A 75 -6.85 18.05 -21.47
N LYS A 76 -5.71 17.44 -21.80
CA LYS A 76 -5.36 16.05 -21.45
C LYS A 76 -5.59 15.75 -19.96
N GLU A 77 -5.25 16.69 -19.10
CA GLU A 77 -5.38 16.58 -17.65
C GLU A 77 -6.83 16.34 -17.23
N VAL A 78 -7.81 16.92 -17.93
CA VAL A 78 -9.23 16.74 -17.64
C VAL A 78 -9.65 15.30 -17.90
N TYR A 79 -9.26 14.73 -19.04
CA TYR A 79 -9.51 13.32 -19.36
C TYR A 79 -8.85 12.37 -18.36
N ILE A 80 -7.62 12.66 -17.93
CA ILE A 80 -6.94 11.87 -16.89
C ILE A 80 -7.73 11.90 -15.59
N GLN A 81 -8.19 13.07 -15.13
CA GLN A 81 -8.98 13.18 -13.91
C GLN A 81 -10.33 12.46 -14.03
N HIS A 82 -10.98 12.53 -15.20
CA HIS A 82 -12.22 11.78 -15.47
C HIS A 82 -12.00 10.27 -15.40
N ILE A 83 -10.94 9.74 -16.01
CA ILE A 83 -10.62 8.31 -15.94
C ILE A 83 -10.43 7.88 -14.48
N ILE A 84 -9.61 8.59 -13.70
CA ILE A 84 -9.39 8.28 -12.28
C ILE A 84 -10.71 8.32 -11.49
N GLY A 85 -11.54 9.33 -11.76
CA GLY A 85 -12.84 9.50 -11.10
C GLY A 85 -13.79 8.33 -11.39
N ASN A 86 -13.86 7.91 -12.65
CA ASN A 86 -14.72 6.81 -13.09
C ASN A 86 -14.28 5.47 -12.50
N GLU A 87 -12.98 5.16 -12.56
CA GLU A 87 -12.42 3.94 -11.95
C GLU A 87 -12.75 3.85 -10.45
N ARG A 88 -12.64 4.96 -9.72
CA ARG A 88 -13.01 5.02 -8.31
C ARG A 88 -14.50 4.79 -8.10
N HIS A 89 -15.35 5.39 -8.93
CA HIS A 89 -16.80 5.22 -8.83
C HIS A 89 -17.25 3.78 -9.11
N ASP A 90 -16.61 3.13 -10.07
CA ASP A 90 -16.87 1.73 -10.41
C ASP A 90 -16.48 0.78 -9.28
N GLU A 91 -15.33 1.03 -8.64
CA GLU A 91 -14.88 0.28 -7.49
C GLU A 91 -15.81 0.47 -6.28
N GLU A 92 -16.18 1.72 -5.95
CA GLU A 92 -17.16 2.02 -4.90
C GLU A 92 -18.49 1.30 -5.15
N SER A 93 -18.98 1.33 -6.39
CA SER A 93 -20.20 0.65 -6.81
C SER A 93 -20.09 -0.88 -6.71
N ARG A 94 -18.92 -1.45 -7.05
CA ARG A 94 -18.64 -2.89 -6.90
C ARG A 94 -18.70 -3.30 -5.44
N VAL A 95 -18.00 -2.57 -4.56
CA VAL A 95 -18.00 -2.82 -3.12
C VAL A 95 -19.41 -2.77 -2.53
N MET A 96 -20.21 -1.78 -2.92
CA MET A 96 -21.61 -1.67 -2.47
C MET A 96 -22.45 -2.89 -2.89
N ARG A 97 -22.33 -3.34 -4.14
CA ARG A 97 -23.02 -4.55 -4.62
C ARG A 97 -22.61 -5.80 -3.83
N GLU A 98 -21.33 -5.93 -3.50
CA GLU A 98 -20.83 -7.04 -2.70
C GLU A 98 -21.33 -7.01 -1.25
N GLN A 99 -21.42 -5.83 -0.64
CA GLN A 99 -21.96 -5.66 0.72
C GLN A 99 -23.45 -6.01 0.78
N LEU A 100 -24.25 -5.51 -0.17
CA LEU A 100 -25.68 -5.81 -0.24
C LEU A 100 -25.95 -7.32 -0.40
N LYS A 101 -25.14 -8.02 -1.21
CA LYS A 101 -25.24 -9.48 -1.33
C LYS A 101 -24.99 -10.20 -0.01
N LYS A 102 -24.04 -9.75 0.80
CA LYS A 102 -23.71 -10.34 2.11
C LYS A 102 -24.79 -10.10 3.17
N VAL A 103 -25.51 -8.99 3.09
CA VAL A 103 -26.60 -8.67 4.03
C VAL A 103 -27.87 -9.48 3.71
N ASN A 104 -28.09 -9.81 2.44
CA ASN A 104 -29.27 -10.57 1.98
C ASN A 104 -29.05 -12.10 2.02
N GLN A 105 -28.02 -12.58 2.69
CA GLN A 105 -27.61 -13.98 2.76
C GLN A 105 -27.58 -14.45 4.22
#